data_AF-A0A847NND9-F1
#
_entry.id   AF-A0A847NND9-F1
#
_cell.length_a   1.000
_cell.length_b   1.000
_cell.length_c   1.000
_cell.angle_alpha   90.00
_cell.angle_beta   90.00
_cell.angle_gamma   90.00
#
_symmetry.space_group_name_H-M   'P 1'
#
loop_
_entity.id
_entity.type
_entity.pdbx_description
1 polymer ?
#
loop_
_entity_poly.entity_id
_entity_poly.type
_entity_poly.pdbx_seq_one_letter_code
_entity_poly.pdbx_strand_id
1 'polypeptide(L)'
;MKNLEFFYENPPVVDKFIERKVKIEDTKTIIKGATNVGKSYLLLGSLKEYKNAELLYLNLEDFRVELSSLNLAKFVEKNPKIKALALDNLSREHEAILSLLPTLNLEKIVVTTKQNSLFIDGFSELVLRGLDFEEYLGFAGKGSDLGANFSEFLKRGNGLKRAFHRVDFVQNNLRSNYDKTELLVLVESAKFTDSSFSANKVYLNLKDEYKISKDSVYSAVDKFEDEDLIYFLPKLNSTLRRLYFGDFSFSDSLNYKKEFSKKLANTFFCELLKLNEELFFTDELDFYAPNLNSGFLIIPFTTTEFIFLRFKKILPKLKELDIKELFIITMGNEASLNIDSVKCHVVPFWQYALSL
;
A
#
# COMPACT_ATOMS: atom_id res chain seq x y z
N MET A 1 10.71 6.83 33.66
CA MET A 1 9.49 7.54 34.07
C MET A 1 9.47 8.99 33.58
N LYS A 2 10.52 9.80 33.78
CA LYS A 2 10.58 11.19 33.28
C LYS A 2 10.27 11.36 31.78
N ASN A 3 10.71 10.43 30.93
CA ASN A 3 10.44 10.50 29.48
C ASN A 3 8.95 10.27 29.16
N LEU A 4 8.26 9.36 29.85
CA LEU A 4 6.83 9.11 29.63
C LEU A 4 5.95 10.26 30.12
N GLU A 5 6.33 10.89 31.23
CA GLU A 5 5.64 12.08 31.74
C GLU A 5 5.66 13.20 30.70
N PHE A 6 6.81 13.45 30.07
CA PHE A 6 6.93 14.44 29.01
C PHE A 6 5.95 14.19 27.85
N PHE A 7 5.86 12.96 27.34
CA PHE A 7 4.93 12.64 26.24
C PHE A 7 3.46 12.70 26.67
N TYR A 8 3.16 12.36 27.92
CA TYR A 8 1.82 12.45 28.48
C TYR A 8 1.36 13.90 28.67
N GLU A 9 2.26 14.79 29.12
CA GLU A 9 1.99 16.22 29.26
C GLU A 9 1.96 16.98 27.92
N ASN A 10 2.58 16.41 26.88
CA ASN A 10 2.70 17.02 25.55
C ASN A 10 2.10 16.12 24.46
N PRO A 11 0.78 15.87 24.48
CA PRO A 11 0.12 15.05 23.48
C PRO A 11 0.20 15.71 22.09
N PRO A 12 0.20 14.90 21.01
CA PRO A 12 0.35 15.39 19.64
C PRO A 12 -0.82 16.29 19.23
N VAL A 13 -0.50 17.38 18.52
CA VAL A 13 -1.49 18.29 17.91
C VAL A 13 -1.70 17.91 16.44
N VAL A 14 -2.95 17.74 16.01
CA VAL A 14 -3.30 17.38 14.63
C VAL A 14 -3.93 18.60 13.93
N ASP A 15 -3.11 19.41 13.26
CA ASP A 15 -3.54 20.69 12.67
C ASP A 15 -4.50 20.55 11.48
N LYS A 16 -4.36 19.48 10.67
CA LYS A 16 -5.24 19.19 9.52
C LYS A 16 -5.43 17.69 9.38
N PHE A 17 -6.60 17.20 9.78
CA PHE A 17 -6.98 15.80 9.59
C PHE A 17 -7.79 15.67 8.30
N ILE A 18 -7.36 14.78 7.43
CA ILE A 18 -8.12 14.38 6.25
C ILE A 18 -8.62 12.98 6.52
N GLU A 19 -9.93 12.81 6.48
CA GLU A 19 -10.57 11.53 6.75
C GLU A 19 -10.23 10.54 5.65
N ARG A 20 -9.74 9.36 6.07
CA ARG A 20 -9.59 8.19 5.19
C ARG A 20 -10.94 7.49 5.08
N LYS A 21 -11.17 6.77 3.99
CA LYS A 21 -12.39 5.95 3.85
C LYS A 21 -12.48 4.87 4.93
N VAL A 22 -11.32 4.38 5.39
CA VAL A 22 -11.19 3.35 6.42
C VAL A 22 -11.30 3.98 7.82
N LYS A 23 -12.04 3.31 8.71
CA LYS A 23 -12.23 3.70 10.12
C LYS A 23 -11.72 2.61 11.07
N ILE A 24 -11.34 3.03 12.27
CA ILE A 24 -10.99 2.11 13.37
C ILE A 24 -12.27 1.86 14.16
N GLU A 25 -12.80 0.64 14.09
CA GLU A 25 -14.06 0.27 14.75
C GLU A 25 -13.83 -0.41 16.10
N ASP A 26 -12.79 -1.24 16.20
CA ASP A 26 -12.48 -1.96 17.43
C ASP A 26 -11.67 -1.11 18.41
N THR A 27 -11.74 -1.51 19.69
CA THR A 27 -11.00 -0.86 20.78
C THR A 27 -9.52 -1.22 20.78
N LYS A 28 -9.16 -2.44 20.34
CA LYS A 28 -7.77 -2.90 20.22
C LYS A 28 -7.48 -3.19 18.76
N THR A 29 -6.68 -2.34 18.11
CA THR A 29 -6.42 -2.43 16.66
C THR A 29 -4.94 -2.25 16.33
N ILE A 30 -4.42 -3.11 15.46
CA ILE A 30 -3.12 -2.96 14.80
C ILE A 30 -3.33 -2.50 13.35
N ILE A 31 -2.86 -1.29 13.05
CA ILE A 31 -2.88 -0.71 11.71
C ILE A 31 -1.58 -1.09 10.98
N LYS A 32 -1.72 -1.85 9.91
CA LYS A 32 -0.61 -2.33 9.06
C LYS A 32 -0.56 -1.55 7.74
N GLY A 33 0.59 -1.53 7.09
CA GLY A 33 0.76 -0.97 5.75
C GLY A 33 2.07 -0.23 5.56
N ALA A 34 2.39 0.11 4.31
CA ALA A 34 3.66 0.70 3.94
C ALA A 34 3.94 2.08 4.58
N THR A 35 5.19 2.53 4.49
CA THR A 35 5.57 3.90 4.89
C THR A 35 4.81 4.94 4.05
N ASN A 36 4.45 6.07 4.67
CA ASN A 36 3.73 7.20 4.04
C ASN A 36 2.30 6.93 3.54
N VAL A 37 1.68 5.78 3.86
CA VAL A 37 0.26 5.53 3.54
C VAL A 37 -0.71 6.23 4.49
N GLY A 38 -0.23 6.88 5.57
CA GLY A 38 -1.08 7.66 6.48
C GLY A 38 -1.49 6.99 7.78
N LYS A 39 -0.80 5.91 8.20
CA LYS A 39 -1.11 5.18 9.44
C LYS A 39 -1.15 6.08 10.68
N SER A 40 -0.11 6.91 10.88
CA SER A 40 -0.04 7.86 11.99
C SER A 40 -1.20 8.85 11.98
N TYR A 41 -1.60 9.33 10.80
CA TYR A 41 -2.76 10.22 10.67
C TYR A 41 -4.05 9.52 11.10
N LEU A 42 -4.29 8.30 10.63
CA LEU A 42 -5.48 7.51 10.99
C LEU A 42 -5.52 7.20 12.49
N LEU A 43 -4.39 6.76 13.07
CA LEU A 43 -4.25 6.51 14.50
C LEU A 43 -4.55 7.78 15.30
N LEU A 44 -3.91 8.92 14.98
CA LEU A 44 -4.12 10.18 15.70
C LEU A 44 -5.56 10.70 15.57
N GLY A 45 -6.19 10.49 14.40
CA GLY A 45 -7.60 10.78 14.18
C GLY A 45 -8.52 10.04 15.15
N SER A 46 -8.23 8.76 15.39
CA SER A 46 -9.01 7.91 16.28
C SER A 46 -8.95 8.30 17.76
N LEU A 47 -7.97 9.14 18.14
CA LEU A 47 -7.78 9.60 19.52
C LEU A 47 -8.49 10.91 19.82
N LYS A 48 -9.04 11.60 18.81
CA LYS A 48 -9.67 12.92 18.97
C LYS A 48 -10.89 12.93 19.90
N GLU A 49 -11.50 11.77 20.14
CA GLU A 49 -12.61 11.60 21.06
C GLU A 49 -12.19 11.66 22.54
N TYR A 50 -10.90 11.44 22.84
CA TYR A 50 -10.35 11.47 24.20
C TYR A 50 -9.80 12.84 24.54
N LYS A 51 -9.87 13.22 25.82
CA LYS A 51 -9.18 14.42 26.32
C LYS A 51 -7.68 14.16 26.40
N ASN A 52 -6.89 15.22 26.35
CA ASN A 52 -5.43 15.15 26.47
C ASN A 52 -4.95 14.35 27.71
N ALA A 53 -5.61 14.52 28.85
CA ALA A 53 -5.26 13.78 30.08
C ALA A 53 -5.73 12.31 30.08
N GLU A 54 -6.46 11.87 29.06
CA GLU A 54 -6.97 10.50 28.92
C GLU A 54 -6.16 9.67 27.92
N LEU A 55 -5.18 10.27 27.23
CA LEU A 55 -4.44 9.60 26.18
C LEU A 55 -2.93 9.61 26.45
N LEU A 56 -2.26 8.52 26.07
CA LEU A 56 -0.81 8.43 25.97
C LEU A 56 -0.46 8.06 24.53
N TYR A 57 0.25 8.95 23.84
CA TYR A 57 0.78 8.69 22.51
C TYR A 57 2.31 8.59 22.56
N LEU A 58 2.86 7.54 21.95
CA LEU A 58 4.28 7.34 21.82
C LEU A 58 4.62 6.98 20.36
N ASN A 59 5.56 7.72 19.77
CA ASN A 59 6.18 7.32 18.51
C ASN A 59 7.48 6.57 18.81
N LEU A 60 7.54 5.28 18.48
CA LEU A 60 8.68 4.43 18.82
C LEU A 60 9.92 4.69 17.92
N GLU A 61 9.78 5.48 16.85
CA GLU A 61 10.92 6.01 16.09
C GLU A 61 11.54 7.28 16.71
N ASP A 62 10.89 7.89 17.70
CA ASP A 62 11.48 9.01 18.43
C ASP A 62 12.57 8.49 19.38
N PHE A 63 13.83 8.82 19.09
CA PHE A 63 15.00 8.36 19.84
C PHE A 63 14.98 8.75 21.34
N ARG A 64 14.09 9.67 21.76
CA ARG A 64 13.89 10.04 23.17
C ARG A 64 12.96 9.06 23.91
N VAL A 65 12.22 8.23 23.17
CA VAL A 65 11.32 7.21 23.72
C VAL A 65 12.15 6.00 24.16
N GLU A 66 12.60 6.06 25.41
CA GLU A 66 13.18 4.91 26.10
C GLU A 66 12.07 4.09 26.77
N LEU A 67 11.49 3.15 26.03
CA LEU A 67 10.33 2.37 26.47
C LEU A 67 10.74 0.95 26.86
N SER A 68 10.45 0.58 28.11
CA SER A 68 10.43 -0.83 28.53
C SER A 68 9.01 -1.21 28.92
N SER A 69 8.66 -2.50 28.78
CA SER A 69 7.33 -3.01 29.15
C SER A 69 6.99 -2.71 30.61
N LEU A 70 7.94 -2.93 31.52
CA LEU A 70 7.76 -2.61 32.93
C LEU A 70 7.51 -1.13 33.19
N ASN A 71 8.21 -0.24 32.46
CA ASN A 71 8.03 1.20 32.61
C ASN A 71 6.67 1.66 32.09
N LEU A 72 6.21 1.11 30.96
CA LEU A 72 4.90 1.43 30.39
C LEU A 72 3.77 0.96 31.31
N ALA A 73 3.81 -0.31 31.76
CA ALA A 73 2.80 -0.88 32.64
C ALA A 73 2.65 -0.06 33.94
N LYS A 74 3.77 0.23 34.62
CA LYS A 74 3.79 1.04 35.83
C LYS A 74 3.31 2.47 35.60
N PHE A 75 3.57 3.04 34.42
CA PHE A 75 3.15 4.41 34.12
C PHE A 75 1.65 4.49 33.91
N VAL A 76 1.07 3.54 33.18
CA VAL A 76 -0.39 3.42 32.99
C VAL A 76 -1.09 3.18 34.33
N GLU A 77 -0.56 2.28 35.17
CA GLU A 77 -1.12 2.00 36.50
C GLU A 77 -1.12 3.23 37.42
N LYS A 78 -0.05 4.04 37.40
CA LYS A 78 0.05 5.27 38.20
C LYS A 78 -0.82 6.42 37.69
N ASN A 79 -1.27 6.35 36.44
CA ASN A 79 -2.05 7.40 35.79
C ASN A 79 -3.43 6.85 35.38
N PRO A 80 -4.35 6.63 36.35
CA PRO A 80 -5.65 6.00 36.09
C PRO A 80 -6.60 6.81 35.21
N LYS A 81 -6.23 8.05 34.84
CA LYS A 81 -6.95 8.85 33.85
C LYS A 81 -6.71 8.37 32.42
N ILE A 82 -5.59 7.69 32.16
CA ILE A 82 -5.27 7.16 30.83
C ILE A 82 -6.27 6.07 30.49
N LYS A 83 -7.00 6.30 29.41
CA LYS A 83 -8.01 5.38 28.84
C LYS A 83 -7.59 4.89 27.46
N ALA A 84 -6.83 5.70 26.72
CA ALA A 84 -6.37 5.37 25.38
C ALA A 84 -4.84 5.34 25.31
N LEU A 85 -4.29 4.26 24.75
CA LEU A 85 -2.88 4.13 24.42
C LEU A 85 -2.70 4.06 22.91
N ALA A 86 -1.76 4.85 22.39
CA ALA A 86 -1.39 4.82 21.00
C ALA A 86 0.12 4.66 20.82
N LEU A 87 0.52 3.62 20.09
CA LEU A 87 1.92 3.35 19.76
C LEU A 87 2.14 3.42 18.24
N ASP A 88 2.87 4.43 17.78
CA ASP A 88 3.22 4.58 16.37
C ASP A 88 4.57 3.88 16.08
N ASN A 89 4.69 3.27 14.91
CA ASN A 89 5.89 2.59 14.40
C ASN A 89 6.39 1.42 15.27
N LEU A 90 5.47 0.58 15.74
CA LEU A 90 5.79 -0.67 16.42
C LEU A 90 6.44 -1.67 15.46
N SER A 91 7.43 -2.40 15.95
CA SER A 91 8.15 -3.43 15.20
C SER A 91 8.44 -4.65 16.07
N ARG A 92 8.86 -5.76 15.44
CA ARG A 92 9.30 -6.99 16.10
C ARG A 92 10.44 -6.80 17.12
N GLU A 93 11.23 -5.74 16.99
CA GLU A 93 12.29 -5.40 17.94
C GLU A 93 11.73 -5.03 19.33
N HIS A 94 10.44 -4.70 19.41
CA HIS A 94 9.72 -4.33 20.63
C HIS A 94 9.01 -5.53 21.29
N GLU A 95 9.62 -6.71 21.29
CA GLU A 95 9.03 -7.99 21.78
C GLU A 95 8.38 -7.88 23.17
N ALA A 96 9.05 -7.21 24.11
CA ALA A 96 8.55 -7.03 25.46
C ALA A 96 7.27 -6.16 25.51
N ILE A 97 7.16 -5.18 24.61
CA ILE A 97 5.96 -4.33 24.48
C ILE A 97 4.83 -5.11 23.83
N LEU A 98 5.12 -5.86 22.77
CA LEU A 98 4.15 -6.72 22.09
C LEU A 98 3.47 -7.69 23.07
N SER A 99 4.25 -8.31 23.95
CA SER A 99 3.74 -9.23 24.97
C SER A 99 2.93 -8.54 26.08
N LEU A 100 3.19 -7.25 26.34
CA LEU A 100 2.47 -6.47 27.36
C LEU A 100 1.09 -6.02 26.88
N LEU A 101 0.97 -5.60 25.62
CA LEU A 101 -0.23 -4.92 25.10
C LEU A 101 -1.56 -5.66 25.37
N PRO A 102 -1.65 -7.00 25.21
CA PRO A 102 -2.88 -7.72 25.49
C PRO A 102 -3.33 -7.60 26.97
N THR A 103 -2.38 -7.47 27.88
CA THR A 103 -2.60 -7.47 29.34
C THR A 103 -3.07 -6.11 29.87
N LEU A 104 -2.92 -5.03 29.11
CA LEU A 104 -3.35 -3.70 29.51
C LEU A 104 -4.88 -3.58 29.45
N ASN A 105 -5.47 -3.15 30.57
CA ASN A 105 -6.90 -2.88 30.69
C ASN A 105 -7.19 -1.40 30.42
N LEU A 106 -7.20 -1.03 29.14
CA LEU A 106 -7.50 0.30 28.64
C LEU A 106 -8.73 0.27 27.74
N GLU A 107 -9.48 1.37 27.67
CA GLU A 107 -10.67 1.49 26.80
C GLU A 107 -10.29 1.38 25.32
N LYS A 108 -9.10 1.88 24.94
CA LYS A 108 -8.61 1.83 23.56
C LYS A 108 -7.10 1.64 23.49
N ILE A 109 -6.65 0.75 22.61
CA ILE A 109 -5.23 0.56 22.28
C ILE A 109 -5.11 0.49 20.76
N VAL A 110 -4.46 1.49 20.16
CA VAL A 110 -4.20 1.50 18.72
C VAL A 110 -2.71 1.49 18.48
N VAL A 111 -2.24 0.57 17.65
CA VAL A 111 -0.82 0.52 17.27
C VAL A 111 -0.68 0.60 15.76
N THR A 112 0.40 1.18 15.27
CA THR A 112 0.76 1.09 13.85
C THR A 112 2.02 0.26 13.67
N THR A 113 2.12 -0.40 12.53
CA THR A 113 3.35 -1.04 12.09
C THR A 113 3.45 -0.98 10.57
N LYS A 114 4.67 -1.15 10.06
CA LYS A 114 4.89 -1.47 8.66
C LYS A 114 4.99 -2.97 8.39
N GLN A 115 5.12 -3.82 9.41
CA GLN A 115 5.34 -5.25 9.26
C GLN A 115 4.01 -6.00 9.23
N ASN A 116 3.61 -6.51 8.06
CA ASN A 116 2.36 -7.26 7.92
C ASN A 116 2.35 -8.56 8.72
N SER A 117 3.51 -9.16 8.89
CA SER A 117 3.75 -10.38 9.65
C SER A 117 3.81 -10.15 11.18
N LEU A 118 3.59 -8.94 11.66
CA LEU A 118 3.45 -8.64 13.08
C LEU A 118 2.01 -8.91 13.55
N PHE A 119 1.86 -9.72 14.59
CA PHE A 119 0.56 -10.07 15.17
C PHE A 119 0.57 -9.76 16.68
N ILE A 120 -0.57 -9.34 17.21
CA ILE A 120 -0.78 -9.10 18.64
C ILE A 120 -2.08 -9.78 19.04
N ASP A 121 -2.00 -10.66 20.04
CA ASP A 121 -3.16 -11.41 20.48
C ASP A 121 -4.28 -10.50 21.01
N GLY A 122 -5.51 -10.79 20.58
CA GLY A 122 -6.69 -10.00 20.92
C GLY A 122 -6.80 -8.63 20.25
N PHE A 123 -5.99 -8.32 19.23
CA PHE A 123 -6.11 -7.09 18.42
C PHE A 123 -6.75 -7.41 17.07
N SER A 124 -7.63 -6.54 16.59
CA SER A 124 -8.08 -6.57 15.20
C SER A 124 -7.04 -5.98 14.27
N GLU A 125 -6.99 -6.49 13.05
CA GLU A 125 -6.02 -6.03 12.05
C GLU A 125 -6.68 -5.12 11.02
N LEU A 126 -6.05 -3.97 10.77
CA LEU A 126 -6.50 -3.00 9.78
C LEU A 126 -5.38 -2.73 8.78
N VAL A 127 -5.51 -3.21 7.55
CA VAL A 127 -4.55 -2.93 6.49
C VAL A 127 -4.88 -1.58 5.84
N LEU A 128 -3.95 -0.63 5.96
CA LEU A 128 -4.08 0.69 5.35
C LEU A 128 -3.18 0.82 4.12
N ARG A 129 -3.81 0.85 2.94
CA ARG A 129 -3.13 1.06 1.66
C ARG A 129 -2.95 2.55 1.35
N GLY A 130 -2.15 2.83 0.32
CA GLY A 130 -2.06 4.16 -0.28
C GLY A 130 -3.43 4.68 -0.77
N LEU A 131 -3.49 5.97 -1.07
CA LEU A 131 -4.71 6.64 -1.55
C LEU A 131 -5.24 5.96 -2.82
N ASP A 132 -6.55 5.69 -2.89
CA ASP A 132 -7.17 5.51 -4.22
C ASP A 132 -7.29 6.87 -4.90
N PHE A 133 -7.64 6.80 -6.18
CA PHE A 133 -7.99 7.97 -6.95
C PHE A 133 -9.09 8.84 -6.30
N GLU A 134 -10.14 8.27 -5.69
CA GLU A 134 -11.20 9.07 -5.04
C GLU A 134 -10.69 9.80 -3.80
N GLU A 135 -9.96 9.11 -2.92
CA GLU A 135 -9.30 9.68 -1.76
C GLU A 135 -8.35 10.79 -2.23
N TYR A 136 -7.57 10.56 -3.30
CA TYR A 136 -6.71 11.56 -3.92
C TYR A 136 -7.47 12.81 -4.38
N LEU A 137 -8.65 12.67 -4.99
CA LEU A 137 -9.49 13.82 -5.38
C LEU A 137 -9.88 14.66 -4.16
N GLY A 138 -10.07 14.04 -2.99
CA GLY A 138 -10.26 14.75 -1.73
C GLY A 138 -9.10 15.70 -1.37
N PHE A 139 -7.86 15.39 -1.80
CA PHE A 139 -6.68 16.24 -1.60
C PHE A 139 -6.45 17.25 -2.73
N ALA A 140 -6.83 16.93 -3.96
CA ALA A 140 -6.52 17.73 -5.15
C ALA A 140 -7.27 19.07 -5.22
N GLY A 141 -8.32 19.25 -4.40
CA GLY A 141 -9.15 20.46 -4.38
C GLY A 141 -10.25 20.46 -5.45
N LYS A 142 -11.33 21.21 -5.21
CA LYS A 142 -12.47 21.29 -6.13
C LYS A 142 -12.12 22.22 -7.31
N GLY A 143 -11.99 21.68 -8.55
CA GLY A 143 -11.95 22.53 -9.75
C GLY A 143 -11.24 21.99 -10.99
N SER A 144 -10.48 20.90 -10.90
CA SER A 144 -9.77 20.28 -12.04
C SER A 144 -10.60 19.18 -12.71
N ASP A 145 -10.46 19.07 -14.04
CA ASP A 145 -10.97 17.95 -14.83
C ASP A 145 -10.44 16.60 -14.32
N LEU A 146 -11.24 15.52 -14.39
CA LEU A 146 -10.87 14.20 -13.88
C LEU A 146 -9.65 13.61 -14.60
N GLY A 147 -9.51 13.82 -15.90
CA GLY A 147 -8.33 13.39 -16.67
C GLY A 147 -7.06 14.15 -16.25
N ALA A 148 -7.19 15.44 -15.95
CA ALA A 148 -6.08 16.25 -15.42
C ALA A 148 -5.67 15.79 -14.01
N ASN A 149 -6.64 15.54 -13.12
CA ASN A 149 -6.38 14.97 -11.80
C ASN A 149 -5.72 13.60 -11.89
N PHE A 150 -6.19 12.74 -12.78
CA PHE A 150 -5.60 11.43 -12.98
C PHE A 150 -4.15 11.52 -13.50
N SER A 151 -3.89 12.44 -14.44
CA SER A 151 -2.53 12.69 -14.94
C SER A 151 -1.59 13.13 -13.81
N GLU A 152 -2.08 13.89 -12.84
CA GLU A 152 -1.29 14.32 -11.69
C GLU A 152 -1.16 13.20 -10.64
N PHE A 153 -2.20 12.41 -10.41
CA PHE A 153 -2.17 11.21 -9.57
C PHE A 153 -1.10 10.24 -10.06
N LEU A 154 -1.08 9.94 -11.36
CA LEU A 154 -0.04 9.11 -11.99
C LEU A 154 1.36 9.66 -11.69
N LYS A 155 1.59 10.97 -11.83
CA LYS A 155 2.91 11.56 -11.55
C LYS A 155 3.30 11.47 -10.07
N ARG A 156 2.34 11.71 -9.17
CA ARG A 156 2.58 11.85 -7.73
C ARG A 156 2.66 10.53 -6.98
N GLY A 157 2.04 9.45 -7.48
CA GLY A 157 1.85 8.24 -6.67
C GLY A 157 0.67 8.34 -5.71
N ASN A 158 0.48 7.29 -4.91
CA ASN A 158 -0.61 7.17 -3.94
C ASN A 158 -0.18 7.38 -2.47
N GLY A 159 1.07 7.76 -2.21
CA GLY A 159 1.50 8.11 -0.85
C GLY A 159 0.81 9.38 -0.33
N LEU A 160 0.38 9.39 0.94
CA LEU A 160 -0.37 10.50 1.55
C LEU A 160 0.41 11.82 1.51
N LYS A 161 1.69 11.81 1.92
CA LYS A 161 2.56 13.00 1.91
C LYS A 161 2.93 13.46 0.50
N ARG A 162 2.62 12.67 -0.53
CA ARG A 162 3.03 12.89 -1.93
C ARG A 162 2.03 13.67 -2.74
N ALA A 163 0.87 14.00 -2.14
CA ALA A 163 -0.01 15.03 -2.68
C ALA A 163 0.71 16.39 -2.91
N PHE A 164 1.97 16.60 -2.49
CA PHE A 164 2.65 17.90 -2.63
C PHE A 164 4.14 17.90 -3.12
N HIS A 165 4.86 16.78 -3.31
CA HIS A 165 6.34 16.81 -3.51
C HIS A 165 6.94 15.83 -4.57
N ARG A 166 8.19 16.15 -5.01
CA ARG A 166 8.97 15.56 -6.13
C ARG A 166 9.72 14.25 -5.79
N VAL A 167 10.35 13.63 -6.80
CA VAL A 167 11.18 12.40 -6.74
C VAL A 167 12.17 12.39 -5.57
N ASP A 168 12.83 13.51 -5.25
CA ASP A 168 13.81 13.60 -4.16
C ASP A 168 13.21 13.20 -2.80
N PHE A 169 11.94 13.54 -2.56
CA PHE A 169 11.26 13.17 -1.32
C PHE A 169 11.12 11.65 -1.18
N VAL A 170 10.78 10.95 -2.28
CA VAL A 170 10.66 9.48 -2.29
C VAL A 170 11.99 8.86 -1.94
N GLN A 171 13.04 9.27 -2.65
CA GLN A 171 14.36 8.69 -2.45
C GLN A 171 14.91 9.01 -1.05
N ASN A 172 14.67 10.20 -0.53
CA ASN A 172 15.07 10.55 0.84
C ASN A 172 14.31 9.72 1.88
N ASN A 173 13.00 9.52 1.68
CA ASN A 173 12.23 8.65 2.57
C ASN A 173 12.73 7.20 2.54
N LEU A 174 13.00 6.65 1.36
CA LEU A 174 13.57 5.31 1.23
C LEU A 174 14.95 5.24 1.92
N ARG A 175 15.83 6.23 1.71
CA ARG A 175 17.14 6.30 2.39
C ARG A 175 17.06 6.38 3.91
N SER A 176 15.98 6.93 4.46
CA SER A 176 15.75 6.97 5.90
C SER A 176 15.21 5.66 6.48
N ASN A 177 14.67 4.76 5.65
CA ASN A 177 13.97 3.55 6.11
C ASN A 177 14.72 2.25 5.77
N TYR A 178 15.65 2.28 4.83
CA TYR A 178 16.34 1.11 4.30
C TYR A 178 17.85 1.34 4.22
N ASP A 179 18.61 0.28 4.45
CA ASP A 179 20.06 0.32 4.32
C ASP A 179 20.51 0.35 2.86
N LYS A 180 21.82 0.51 2.64
CA LYS A 180 22.39 0.60 1.29
C LYS A 180 22.15 -0.66 0.45
N THR A 181 22.23 -1.84 1.05
CA THR A 181 22.02 -3.13 0.37
C THR A 181 20.56 -3.27 -0.05
N GLU A 182 19.64 -2.98 0.87
CA GLU A 182 18.20 -2.99 0.62
C GLU A 182 17.84 -2.02 -0.52
N LEU A 183 18.36 -0.79 -0.49
CA LEU A 183 18.11 0.19 -1.55
C LEU A 183 18.62 -0.27 -2.92
N LEU A 184 19.78 -0.94 -2.99
CA LEU A 184 20.27 -1.53 -4.24
C LEU A 184 19.33 -2.62 -4.76
N VAL A 185 18.86 -3.50 -3.88
CA VAL A 185 17.89 -4.55 -4.22
C VAL A 185 16.58 -3.94 -4.71
N LEU A 186 16.09 -2.90 -4.06
CA LEU A 186 14.84 -2.22 -4.43
C LEU A 186 14.96 -1.53 -5.81
N VAL A 187 16.07 -0.84 -6.06
CA VAL A 187 16.35 -0.21 -7.36
C VAL A 187 16.45 -1.25 -8.47
N GLU A 188 17.13 -2.37 -8.24
CA GLU A 188 17.21 -3.45 -9.22
C GLU A 188 15.83 -4.10 -9.45
N SER A 189 15.04 -4.27 -8.39
CA SER A 189 13.68 -4.81 -8.45
C SER A 189 12.74 -3.92 -9.27
N ALA A 190 12.95 -2.59 -9.27
CA ALA A 190 12.12 -1.67 -10.06
C ALA A 190 12.19 -1.91 -11.58
N LYS A 191 13.26 -2.54 -12.07
CA LYS A 191 13.40 -2.95 -13.48
C LYS A 191 12.43 -4.08 -13.87
N PHE A 192 11.80 -4.72 -12.89
CA PHE A 192 10.85 -5.84 -13.08
C PHE A 192 9.38 -5.43 -12.87
N THR A 193 9.07 -4.14 -12.76
CA THR A 193 7.69 -3.64 -12.67
C THR A 193 6.84 -4.24 -13.81
N ASP A 194 5.69 -4.82 -13.48
CA ASP A 194 4.78 -5.49 -14.43
C ASP A 194 5.51 -6.51 -15.31
N SER A 195 6.42 -7.28 -14.73
CA SER A 195 7.22 -8.28 -15.43
C SER A 195 7.55 -9.44 -14.51
N SER A 196 7.84 -10.62 -15.09
CA SER A 196 8.19 -11.81 -14.31
C SER A 196 9.41 -11.53 -13.42
N PHE A 197 9.25 -11.74 -12.12
CA PHE A 197 10.26 -11.41 -11.12
C PHE A 197 11.05 -12.65 -10.66
N SER A 198 12.35 -12.46 -10.42
CA SER A 198 13.21 -13.47 -9.81
C SER A 198 14.26 -12.80 -8.91
N ALA A 199 14.20 -13.09 -7.61
CA ALA A 199 15.21 -12.63 -6.65
C ALA A 199 16.61 -13.14 -7.02
N ASN A 200 16.71 -14.34 -7.62
CA ASN A 200 17.98 -14.84 -8.14
C ASN A 200 18.53 -13.95 -9.28
N LYS A 201 17.67 -13.45 -10.17
CA LYS A 201 18.10 -12.56 -11.25
C LYS A 201 18.54 -11.20 -10.71
N VAL A 202 17.85 -10.66 -9.70
CA VAL A 202 18.28 -9.46 -8.96
C VAL A 202 19.68 -9.67 -8.36
N TYR A 203 19.89 -10.80 -7.68
CA TYR A 203 21.21 -11.16 -7.13
C TYR A 203 22.29 -11.25 -8.22
N LEU A 204 22.02 -11.96 -9.32
CA LEU A 204 22.98 -12.10 -10.42
C LEU A 204 23.36 -10.77 -11.05
N ASN A 205 22.43 -9.82 -11.16
CA ASN A 205 22.69 -8.49 -11.70
C ASN A 205 23.53 -7.64 -10.73
N LEU A 206 23.33 -7.78 -9.41
CA LEU A 206 24.03 -6.95 -8.43
C LEU A 206 25.40 -7.49 -8.01
N LYS A 207 25.60 -8.81 -7.99
CA LYS A 207 26.83 -9.45 -7.46
C LYS A 207 28.09 -9.08 -8.24
N ASP A 208 27.95 -8.73 -9.52
CA ASP A 208 29.08 -8.42 -10.39
C ASP A 208 29.62 -7.00 -10.13
N GLU A 209 28.76 -6.10 -9.62
CA GLU A 209 29.10 -4.69 -9.34
C GLU A 209 29.26 -4.40 -7.84
N TYR A 210 28.61 -5.18 -6.96
CA TYR A 210 28.54 -4.92 -5.53
C TYR A 210 28.87 -6.16 -4.70
N LYS A 211 29.49 -5.94 -3.53
CA LYS A 211 29.68 -6.99 -2.52
C LYS A 211 28.35 -7.28 -1.82
N ILE A 212 27.54 -8.16 -2.40
CA ILE A 212 26.21 -8.54 -1.91
C ILE A 212 26.07 -10.08 -1.89
N SER A 213 25.42 -10.62 -0.86
CA SER A 213 25.17 -12.07 -0.76
C SER A 213 23.78 -12.41 -1.29
N LYS A 214 23.59 -13.67 -1.72
CA LYS A 214 22.28 -14.17 -2.14
C LYS A 214 21.25 -14.02 -1.01
N ASP A 215 21.60 -14.41 0.21
CA ASP A 215 20.70 -14.34 1.36
C ASP A 215 20.25 -12.90 1.65
N SER A 216 21.16 -11.93 1.56
CA SER A 216 20.79 -10.51 1.76
C SER A 216 19.77 -9.99 0.74
N VAL A 217 19.84 -10.46 -0.52
CA VAL A 217 18.85 -10.11 -1.55
C VAL A 217 17.49 -10.72 -1.24
N TYR A 218 17.44 -11.99 -0.84
CA TYR A 218 16.18 -12.67 -0.55
C TYR A 218 15.52 -12.07 0.69
N SER A 219 16.28 -11.86 1.77
CA SER A 219 15.76 -11.21 2.98
C SER A 219 15.24 -9.80 2.71
N ALA A 220 15.90 -9.02 1.83
CA ALA A 220 15.41 -7.71 1.44
C ALA A 220 14.10 -7.79 0.65
N VAL A 221 13.98 -8.72 -0.31
CA VAL A 221 12.74 -8.94 -1.07
C VAL A 221 11.60 -9.36 -0.14
N ASP A 222 11.84 -10.30 0.77
CA ASP A 222 10.84 -10.78 1.74
C ASP A 222 10.39 -9.64 2.66
N LYS A 223 11.32 -8.79 3.10
CA LYS A 223 11.00 -7.57 3.87
C LYS A 223 10.17 -6.59 3.07
N PHE A 224 10.45 -6.38 1.78
CA PHE A 224 9.67 -5.46 0.96
C PHE A 224 8.23 -5.95 0.74
N GLU A 225 8.04 -7.26 0.62
CA GLU A 225 6.71 -7.88 0.54
C GLU A 225 5.97 -7.76 1.89
N ASP A 226 6.67 -8.05 3.00
CA ASP A 226 6.12 -7.89 4.35
C ASP A 226 5.75 -6.43 4.69
N GLU A 227 6.42 -5.47 4.08
CA GLU A 227 6.20 -4.04 4.31
C GLU A 227 5.27 -3.36 3.29
N ASP A 228 4.61 -4.13 2.41
CA ASP A 228 3.76 -3.63 1.31
C ASP A 228 4.48 -2.67 0.34
N LEU A 229 5.81 -2.73 0.26
CA LEU A 229 6.58 -1.95 -0.73
C LEU A 229 6.40 -2.57 -2.09
N ILE A 230 6.46 -3.90 -2.16
CA ILE A 230 6.24 -4.67 -3.38
C ILE A 230 5.14 -5.70 -3.14
N TYR A 231 4.50 -6.09 -4.23
CA TYR A 231 3.50 -7.12 -4.28
C TYR A 231 3.83 -8.06 -5.43
N PHE A 232 3.50 -9.33 -5.25
CA PHE A 232 3.61 -10.34 -6.29
C PHE A 232 2.24 -10.78 -6.77
N LEU A 233 1.93 -10.49 -8.04
CA LEU A 233 0.75 -11.02 -8.70
C LEU A 233 1.09 -12.40 -9.28
N PRO A 234 0.48 -13.49 -8.79
CA PRO A 234 0.74 -14.83 -9.30
C PRO A 234 0.16 -15.02 -10.71
N LYS A 235 0.84 -15.83 -11.53
CA LYS A 235 0.26 -16.34 -12.77
C LYS A 235 -0.72 -17.46 -12.43
N LEU A 236 -1.90 -17.44 -13.03
CA LEU A 236 -2.86 -18.52 -12.85
C LEU A 236 -2.23 -19.88 -13.19
N ASN A 237 -2.33 -20.85 -12.28
CA ASN A 237 -1.80 -22.22 -12.41
C ASN A 237 -0.28 -22.28 -12.71
N SER A 238 0.52 -21.35 -12.18
CA SER A 238 1.96 -21.30 -12.41
C SER A 238 2.70 -20.69 -11.21
N THR A 239 3.98 -21.00 -11.07
CA THR A 239 4.86 -20.43 -10.02
C THR A 239 5.42 -19.05 -10.40
N LEU A 240 5.16 -18.60 -11.63
CA LEU A 240 5.59 -17.27 -12.09
C LEU A 240 4.79 -16.19 -11.37
N ARG A 241 5.46 -15.07 -11.09
CA ARG A 241 4.87 -13.90 -10.43
C ARG A 241 5.37 -12.61 -11.06
N ARG A 242 4.48 -11.61 -11.20
CA ARG A 242 4.84 -10.24 -11.61
C ARG A 242 5.00 -9.35 -10.40
N LEU A 243 5.98 -8.46 -10.45
CA LEU A 243 6.21 -7.46 -9.40
C LEU A 243 5.41 -6.19 -9.66
N TYR A 244 4.72 -5.70 -8.64
CA TYR A 244 4.12 -4.37 -8.59
C TYR A 244 4.54 -3.66 -7.31
N PHE A 245 4.59 -2.33 -7.33
CA PHE A 245 4.86 -1.53 -6.13
C PHE A 245 3.57 -1.13 -5.42
N GLY A 246 3.60 -1.06 -4.08
CA GLY A 246 2.50 -0.48 -3.31
C GLY A 246 2.29 1.00 -3.60
N ASP A 247 3.38 1.71 -3.95
CA ASP A 247 3.36 3.04 -4.53
C ASP A 247 3.87 3.02 -5.98
N PHE A 248 2.93 3.16 -6.92
CA PHE A 248 3.19 3.06 -8.37
C PHE A 248 4.11 4.14 -8.94
N SER A 249 4.53 5.13 -8.16
CA SER A 249 5.56 6.07 -8.59
C SER A 249 6.99 5.53 -8.46
N PHE A 250 7.18 4.45 -7.69
CA PHE A 250 8.51 3.92 -7.41
C PHE A 250 9.19 3.47 -8.70
N SER A 251 8.40 2.98 -9.67
CA SER A 251 8.89 2.68 -11.02
C SER A 251 9.63 3.86 -11.65
N ASP A 252 9.11 5.08 -11.52
CA ASP A 252 9.70 6.28 -12.12
C ASP A 252 10.75 6.94 -11.22
N SER A 253 10.64 6.72 -9.90
CA SER A 253 11.55 7.32 -8.92
C SER A 253 12.85 6.53 -8.77
N LEU A 254 12.84 5.25 -9.15
CA LEU A 254 13.95 4.31 -9.03
C LEU A 254 14.51 3.85 -10.38
N ASN A 255 13.86 4.18 -11.50
CA ASN A 255 14.30 3.82 -12.84
C ASN A 255 14.29 5.03 -13.78
N TYR A 256 15.30 5.13 -14.64
CA TYR A 256 15.37 6.16 -15.68
C TYR A 256 14.44 5.86 -16.86
N LYS A 257 14.20 4.57 -17.16
CA LYS A 257 13.35 4.16 -18.28
C LYS A 257 11.88 4.36 -17.92
N LYS A 258 11.23 5.32 -18.57
CA LYS A 258 9.80 5.56 -18.43
C LYS A 258 9.00 4.59 -19.28
N GLU A 259 8.29 3.66 -18.65
CA GLU A 259 7.42 2.69 -19.31
C GLU A 259 5.96 2.94 -18.90
N PHE A 260 5.28 3.84 -19.63
CA PHE A 260 3.95 4.33 -19.26
C PHE A 260 2.92 3.22 -19.04
N SER A 261 2.83 2.24 -19.93
CA SER A 261 1.85 1.15 -19.81
C SER A 261 2.04 0.34 -18.53
N LYS A 262 3.30 0.09 -18.13
CA LYS A 262 3.61 -0.63 -16.88
C LYS A 262 3.24 0.19 -15.66
N LYS A 263 3.48 1.50 -15.70
CA LYS A 263 3.07 2.42 -14.64
C LYS A 263 1.55 2.46 -14.50
N LEU A 264 0.82 2.51 -15.61
CA LEU A 264 -0.64 2.45 -15.60
C LEU A 264 -1.14 1.12 -15.04
N ALA A 265 -0.52 0.00 -15.43
CA ALA A 265 -0.82 -1.32 -14.87
C ALA A 265 -0.59 -1.37 -13.36
N ASN A 266 0.54 -0.84 -12.87
CA ASN A 266 0.81 -0.76 -11.44
C ASN A 266 -0.20 0.14 -10.72
N THR A 267 -0.59 1.27 -11.32
CA THR A 267 -1.60 2.17 -10.76
C THR A 267 -2.93 1.45 -10.62
N PHE A 268 -3.35 0.73 -11.67
CA PHE A 268 -4.58 -0.06 -11.65
C PHE A 268 -4.52 -1.23 -10.66
N PHE A 269 -3.38 -1.90 -10.54
CA PHE A 269 -3.17 -2.92 -9.52
C PHE A 269 -3.42 -2.37 -8.10
N CYS A 270 -2.93 -1.16 -7.78
CA CYS A 270 -3.19 -0.52 -6.50
C CYS A 270 -4.69 -0.25 -6.24
N GLU A 271 -5.48 0.02 -7.28
CA GLU A 271 -6.94 0.16 -7.16
C GLU A 271 -7.59 -1.21 -6.92
N LEU A 272 -7.22 -2.24 -7.70
CA LEU A 272 -7.77 -3.60 -7.55
C LEU A 272 -7.51 -4.21 -6.17
N LEU A 273 -6.39 -3.89 -5.55
CA LEU A 273 -6.04 -4.35 -4.20
C LEU A 273 -7.11 -3.99 -3.14
N LYS A 274 -7.98 -3.01 -3.41
CA LYS A 274 -9.06 -2.58 -2.50
C LYS A 274 -10.27 -3.49 -2.51
N LEU A 275 -10.43 -4.26 -3.59
CA LEU A 275 -11.49 -5.25 -3.71
C LEU A 275 -11.32 -6.39 -2.69
N ASN A 276 -10.10 -6.54 -2.13
CA ASN A 276 -9.73 -7.65 -1.25
C ASN A 276 -10.04 -9.02 -1.88
N GLU A 277 -9.90 -9.08 -3.21
CA GLU A 277 -10.11 -10.28 -3.99
C GLU A 277 -8.78 -10.95 -4.35
N GLU A 278 -8.86 -12.26 -4.61
CA GLU A 278 -7.74 -12.99 -5.17
C GLU A 278 -7.52 -12.58 -6.63
N LEU A 279 -6.29 -12.20 -6.97
CA LEU A 279 -5.92 -11.69 -8.29
C LEU A 279 -4.84 -12.56 -8.92
N PHE A 280 -4.96 -12.77 -10.22
CA PHE A 280 -3.98 -13.47 -11.04
C PHE A 280 -3.68 -12.69 -12.32
N PHE A 281 -2.60 -13.05 -13.02
CA PHE A 281 -2.46 -12.74 -14.45
C PHE A 281 -2.49 -14.02 -15.28
N THR A 282 -2.77 -13.87 -16.57
CA THR A 282 -2.70 -14.97 -17.56
C THR A 282 -1.84 -14.55 -18.75
N ASP A 283 -1.72 -15.38 -19.78
CA ASP A 283 -1.04 -14.98 -21.01
C ASP A 283 -1.87 -13.96 -21.81
N GLU A 284 -3.19 -14.01 -21.66
CA GLU A 284 -4.14 -13.16 -22.37
C GLU A 284 -4.50 -11.88 -21.62
N LEU A 285 -4.51 -11.92 -20.28
CA LEU A 285 -5.00 -10.87 -19.38
C LEU A 285 -3.92 -10.33 -18.44
N ASP A 286 -3.95 -9.01 -18.23
CA ASP A 286 -3.05 -8.35 -17.28
C ASP A 286 -3.47 -8.62 -15.83
N PHE A 287 -4.79 -8.62 -15.57
CA PHE A 287 -5.36 -9.05 -14.29
C PHE A 287 -6.61 -9.91 -14.50
N TYR A 288 -6.85 -10.82 -13.57
CA TYR A 288 -8.00 -11.73 -13.53
C TYR A 288 -8.44 -11.90 -12.08
N ALA A 289 -9.72 -11.65 -11.83
CA ALA A 289 -10.37 -11.81 -10.52
C ALA A 289 -11.46 -12.91 -10.65
N PRO A 290 -11.16 -14.17 -10.27
CA PRO A 290 -12.07 -15.29 -10.46
C PRO A 290 -13.42 -15.12 -9.77
N ASN A 291 -13.41 -14.68 -8.51
CA ASN A 291 -14.62 -14.51 -7.70
C ASN A 291 -15.56 -13.44 -8.25
N LEU A 292 -15.03 -12.48 -9.00
CA LEU A 292 -15.80 -11.44 -9.66
C LEU A 292 -16.17 -11.80 -11.11
N ASN A 293 -15.83 -12.99 -11.59
CA ASN A 293 -15.95 -13.39 -13.00
C ASN A 293 -15.40 -12.30 -13.96
N SER A 294 -14.30 -11.63 -13.57
CA SER A 294 -13.85 -10.39 -14.22
C SER A 294 -12.40 -10.48 -14.70
N GLY A 295 -12.17 -10.04 -15.94
CA GLY A 295 -10.84 -9.92 -16.54
C GLY A 295 -10.50 -8.46 -16.85
N PHE A 296 -9.20 -8.14 -16.84
CA PHE A 296 -8.72 -6.77 -17.04
C PHE A 296 -7.56 -6.71 -18.02
N LEU A 297 -7.58 -5.69 -18.87
CA LEU A 297 -6.51 -5.36 -19.81
C LEU A 297 -6.16 -3.88 -19.74
N ILE A 298 -4.86 -3.59 -19.73
CA ILE A 298 -4.34 -2.22 -19.69
C ILE A 298 -3.96 -1.81 -21.12
N ILE A 299 -4.86 -1.06 -21.76
CA ILE A 299 -4.71 -0.67 -23.17
C ILE A 299 -4.90 0.85 -23.29
N PRO A 300 -3.87 1.65 -22.98
CA PRO A 300 -4.03 3.08 -22.76
C PRO A 300 -4.48 3.87 -23.99
N PHE A 301 -3.95 3.53 -25.18
CA PHE A 301 -4.02 4.40 -26.37
C PHE A 301 -4.60 3.72 -27.63
N THR A 302 -4.94 2.45 -27.57
CA THR A 302 -5.46 1.72 -28.74
C THR A 302 -6.90 2.11 -29.02
N THR A 303 -7.26 2.27 -30.29
CA THR A 303 -8.63 2.61 -30.68
C THR A 303 -9.59 1.45 -30.41
N THR A 304 -10.87 1.80 -30.23
CA THR A 304 -11.93 0.86 -29.88
C THR A 304 -12.07 -0.29 -30.89
N GLU A 305 -11.88 -0.02 -32.18
CA GLU A 305 -11.99 -1.03 -33.24
C GLU A 305 -10.97 -2.16 -33.05
N PHE A 306 -9.71 -1.81 -32.79
CA PHE A 306 -8.64 -2.78 -32.54
C PHE A 306 -8.80 -3.49 -31.19
N ILE A 307 -9.33 -2.80 -30.18
CA ILE A 307 -9.68 -3.42 -28.89
C ILE A 307 -10.73 -4.52 -29.11
N PHE A 308 -11.79 -4.25 -29.87
CA PHE A 308 -12.83 -5.24 -30.14
C PHE A 308 -12.36 -6.41 -31.01
N LEU A 309 -11.40 -6.19 -31.93
CA LEU A 309 -10.73 -7.28 -32.62
C LEU A 309 -9.95 -8.18 -31.66
N ARG A 310 -9.22 -7.61 -30.70
CA ARG A 310 -8.53 -8.38 -29.65
C ARG A 310 -9.52 -9.13 -28.76
N PHE A 311 -10.60 -8.47 -28.32
CA PHE A 311 -11.66 -9.09 -27.53
C PHE A 311 -12.23 -10.35 -28.21
N LYS A 312 -12.61 -10.24 -29.49
CA LYS A 312 -13.10 -11.38 -30.28
C LYS A 312 -12.09 -12.54 -30.35
N LYS A 313 -10.79 -12.22 -30.45
CA LYS A 313 -9.71 -13.21 -30.50
C LYS A 313 -9.55 -13.96 -29.17
N ILE A 314 -9.65 -13.27 -28.03
CA ILE A 314 -9.46 -13.87 -26.70
C ILE A 314 -10.74 -14.44 -26.09
N LEU A 315 -11.91 -14.18 -26.70
CA LEU A 315 -13.22 -14.62 -26.22
C LEU A 315 -13.30 -16.11 -25.83
N PRO A 316 -12.73 -17.07 -26.59
CA PRO A 316 -12.74 -18.47 -26.18
C PRO A 316 -12.07 -18.70 -24.82
N LYS A 317 -10.95 -18.00 -24.57
CA LYS A 317 -10.23 -18.09 -23.30
C LYS A 317 -10.97 -17.44 -22.15
N LEU A 318 -11.66 -16.32 -22.41
CA LEU A 318 -12.51 -15.68 -21.40
C LEU A 318 -13.61 -16.63 -20.92
N LYS A 319 -14.26 -17.34 -21.84
CA LYS A 319 -15.28 -18.35 -21.51
C LYS A 319 -14.71 -19.54 -20.74
N GLU A 320 -13.52 -20.00 -21.11
CA GLU A 320 -12.81 -21.07 -20.37
C GLU A 320 -12.56 -20.68 -18.90
N LEU A 321 -12.28 -19.40 -18.66
CA LEU A 321 -12.05 -18.82 -17.34
C LEU A 321 -13.33 -18.34 -16.64
N ASP A 322 -14.53 -18.63 -17.19
CA ASP A 322 -15.82 -18.14 -16.69
C ASP A 322 -15.86 -16.60 -16.49
N ILE A 323 -15.19 -15.85 -17.36
CA ILE A 323 -15.22 -14.39 -17.33
C ILE A 323 -16.48 -13.89 -18.02
N LYS A 324 -17.28 -13.12 -17.28
CA LYS A 324 -18.51 -12.47 -17.77
C LYS A 324 -18.27 -11.01 -18.14
N GLU A 325 -17.35 -10.36 -17.44
CA GLU A 325 -17.04 -8.94 -17.60
C GLU A 325 -15.54 -8.76 -17.92
N LEU A 326 -15.24 -8.22 -19.10
CA LEU A 326 -13.88 -7.83 -19.49
C LEU A 326 -13.77 -6.30 -19.45
N PHE A 327 -12.89 -5.78 -18.61
CA PHE A 327 -12.61 -4.35 -18.54
C PHE A 327 -11.30 -4.02 -19.26
N ILE A 328 -11.38 -3.13 -20.24
CA ILE A 328 -10.25 -2.56 -20.96
C ILE A 328 -10.03 -1.16 -20.41
N ILE A 329 -8.97 -0.99 -19.63
CA ILE A 329 -8.62 0.25 -18.97
C ILE A 329 -7.81 1.12 -19.93
N THR A 330 -8.31 2.33 -20.22
CA THR A 330 -7.74 3.26 -21.19
C THR A 330 -7.45 4.63 -20.59
N MET A 331 -6.87 5.53 -21.41
CA MET A 331 -6.65 6.93 -21.05
C MET A 331 -7.80 7.87 -21.44
N GLY A 332 -8.91 7.36 -21.99
CA GLY A 332 -10.02 8.24 -22.41
C GLY A 332 -11.04 7.64 -23.37
N ASN A 333 -10.86 6.40 -23.83
CA ASN A 333 -11.84 5.75 -24.69
C ASN A 333 -12.96 5.14 -23.84
N GLU A 334 -14.20 5.33 -24.31
CA GLU A 334 -15.41 4.76 -23.74
C GLU A 334 -16.17 3.98 -24.82
N ALA A 335 -16.45 2.71 -24.57
CA ALA A 335 -17.27 1.87 -25.44
C ALA A 335 -17.72 0.61 -24.70
N SER A 336 -18.68 -0.12 -25.27
CA SER A 336 -18.97 -1.48 -24.83
C SER A 336 -19.38 -2.37 -25.99
N LEU A 337 -19.13 -3.67 -25.85
CA LEU A 337 -19.52 -4.69 -26.81
C LEU A 337 -19.86 -5.98 -26.05
N ASN A 338 -20.98 -6.61 -26.38
CA ASN A 338 -21.40 -7.88 -25.79
C ASN A 338 -21.38 -8.98 -26.86
N ILE A 339 -20.70 -10.09 -26.59
CA ILE A 339 -20.65 -11.27 -27.46
C ILE A 339 -20.76 -12.51 -26.58
N ASP A 340 -21.72 -13.38 -26.90
CA ASP A 340 -21.91 -14.67 -26.24
C ASP A 340 -21.94 -14.62 -24.70
N SER A 341 -22.67 -13.65 -24.15
CA SER A 341 -22.82 -13.40 -22.70
C SER A 341 -21.56 -12.88 -21.99
N VAL A 342 -20.50 -12.54 -22.73
CA VAL A 342 -19.34 -11.82 -22.20
C VAL A 342 -19.42 -10.37 -22.64
N LYS A 343 -19.40 -9.46 -21.68
CA LYS A 343 -19.45 -8.02 -21.93
C LYS A 343 -18.05 -7.42 -21.81
N CYS A 344 -17.60 -6.79 -22.88
CA CYS A 344 -16.36 -6.02 -22.94
C CYS A 344 -16.69 -4.54 -22.70
N HIS A 345 -16.12 -3.95 -21.67
CA HIS A 345 -16.17 -2.53 -21.38
C HIS A 345 -14.83 -1.89 -21.72
N VAL A 346 -14.86 -0.84 -22.52
CA VAL A 346 -13.71 0.04 -22.73
C VAL A 346 -13.99 1.28 -21.89
N VAL A 347 -13.17 1.52 -20.88
CA VAL A 347 -13.41 2.59 -19.91
C VAL A 347 -12.11 3.31 -19.56
N PRO A 348 -12.13 4.65 -19.39
CA PRO A 348 -11.02 5.37 -18.82
C PRO A 348 -10.76 4.93 -17.39
N PHE A 349 -9.49 4.98 -16.97
CA PHE A 349 -9.09 4.61 -15.60
C PHE A 349 -9.95 5.29 -14.52
N TRP A 350 -10.11 6.61 -14.58
CA TRP A 350 -10.78 7.36 -13.53
C TRP A 350 -12.25 6.98 -13.39
N GLN A 351 -12.91 6.65 -14.50
CA GLN A 351 -14.31 6.23 -14.47
C GLN A 351 -14.46 4.87 -13.79
N TYR A 352 -13.56 3.93 -14.09
CA TYR A 352 -13.54 2.64 -13.39
C TYR A 352 -13.21 2.82 -11.91
N ALA A 353 -12.16 3.56 -11.58
CA ALA A 353 -11.70 3.75 -10.20
C ALA A 353 -12.78 4.40 -9.31
N LEU A 354 -13.59 5.31 -9.85
CA LEU A 354 -14.71 5.94 -9.14
C LEU A 354 -15.99 5.08 -9.08
N SER A 355 -16.00 3.92 -9.73
CA SER A 355 -17.11 2.96 -9.69
C SER A 355 -16.89 1.80 -8.72
N LEU A 356 -15.69 1.72 -8.12
CA LEU A 356 -15.28 0.66 -7.19
C LEU A 356 -15.95 0.74 -5.82
#